data_AF-A0A7V4WG52-F1
#
_entry.id   AF-A0A7V4WG52-F1
#
_cell.length_a   1.000
_cell.length_b   1.000
_cell.length_c   1.000
_cell.angle_alpha   90.00
_cell.angle_beta   90.00
_cell.angle_gamma   90.00
#
_symmetry.space_group_name_H-M   'P 1'
#
loop_
_entity.id
_entity.type
_entity.pdbx_description
1 polymer ?
#
loop_
_entity_poly.entity_id
_entity_poly.type
_entity_poly.pdbx_seq_one_letter_code
_entity_poly.pdbx_strand_id
1 'polypeptide(L)' 'MMLFDCLGSFNFDPDKWYDNELSLIQMKLKTDEINQNEYDEAVEILDKNLKKCGNDWMGLIR' A
#
# COMPACT_ATOMS: atom_id res chain seq x y z
N MET A 1 -4.10 -6.16 -14.12
CA MET A 1 -2.74 -5.59 -14.02
C MET A 1 -2.54 -5.23 -12.55
N MET A 2 -1.89 -6.09 -11.76
CA MET A 2 -1.63 -5.80 -10.34
C MET A 2 -0.23 -5.18 -10.26
N LEU A 3 -0.14 -3.92 -9.82
CA LEU A 3 1.12 -3.18 -9.67
C LEU A 3 1.77 -3.55 -8.33
N PHE A 4 2.40 -4.72 -8.25
CA PHE A 4 3.09 -5.22 -7.04
C PHE A 4 4.61 -5.23 -7.14
N ASP A 5 5.21 -4.41 -7.99
CA ASP A 5 6.67 -4.36 -8.10
C ASP A 5 7.22 -3.15 -7.33
N CYS A 6 7.69 -3.37 -6.08
CA CYS A 6 8.52 -2.40 -5.34
C CYS A 6 9.88 -2.13 -6.05
N LEU A 7 10.12 -2.70 -7.24
CA LEU A 7 11.38 -2.73 -7.97
C LEU A 7 11.19 -2.12 -9.37
N GLY A 8 11.36 -0.81 -9.51
CA GLY A 8 11.42 -0.24 -10.87
C GLY A 8 11.39 1.28 -11.00
N SER A 9 11.02 2.04 -9.96
CA SER A 9 11.10 3.50 -10.02
C SER A 9 12.24 3.98 -9.13
N PHE A 10 13.20 4.70 -9.72
CA PHE A 10 14.30 5.37 -9.00
C PHE A 10 13.79 6.40 -7.96
N ASN A 11 12.48 6.70 -7.95
CA ASN A 11 11.76 7.55 -7.00
C ASN A 11 10.66 6.79 -6.23
N PHE A 12 10.78 5.47 -6.05
CA PHE A 12 9.82 4.74 -5.21
C PHE A 12 10.00 5.17 -3.75
N ASP A 13 9.05 5.98 -3.28
CA ASP A 13 8.96 6.49 -1.93
C ASP A 13 7.83 5.71 -1.24
N PRO A 14 8.16 4.72 -0.37
CA PRO A 14 7.17 3.83 0.22
C PRO A 14 6.16 4.57 1.09
N ASP A 15 6.57 5.68 1.70
CA ASP A 15 5.69 6.52 2.52
C ASP A 15 4.67 7.23 1.61
N LYS A 16 5.12 7.83 0.50
CA LYS A 16 4.20 8.45 -0.48
C LYS A 16 3.28 7.46 -1.16
N TRP A 17 3.77 6.26 -1.45
CA TRP A 17 2.94 5.20 -2.01
C TRP A 17 1.84 4.80 -1.01
N TYR A 18 2.21 4.58 0.25
CA TYR A 18 1.25 4.24 1.30
C TYR A 18 0.18 5.32 1.48
N ASP A 19 0.58 6.60 1.53
CA ASP A 19 -0.34 7.73 1.67
C ASP A 19 -1.33 7.83 0.49
N ASN A 20 -0.87 7.58 -0.73
CA ASN A 20 -1.72 7.57 -1.92
C ASN A 20 -2.74 6.43 -1.90
N GLU A 21 -2.30 5.21 -1.59
CA GLU A 21 -3.19 4.04 -1.53
C GLU A 21 -4.22 4.18 -0.39
N LEU A 22 -3.78 4.66 0.79
CA LEU A 22 -4.68 4.91 1.91
C LEU A 22 -5.75 5.96 1.55
N SER A 23 -5.34 7.02 0.85
CA SER A 23 -6.27 8.07 0.38
C SER A 23 -7.33 7.52 -0.58
N LEU A 24 -6.97 6.59 -1.47
CA LEU A 24 -7.90 5.92 -2.37
C LEU A 24 -8.89 5.01 -1.62
N ILE A 25 -8.40 4.24 -0.65
CA ILE A 25 -9.23 3.36 0.18
C ILE A 25 -10.22 4.20 1.00
N GLN A 26 -9.77 5.30 1.61
CA GLN A 26 -10.64 6.25 2.32
C GLN A 26 -11.67 6.91 1.41
N MET A 27 -11.29 7.25 0.17
CA MET A 27 -12.24 7.81 -0.79
C MET A 27 -13.35 6.81 -1.09
N LYS A 28 -13.02 5.54 -1.31
CA LYS A 28 -14.00 4.47 -1.56
C LYS A 28 -14.95 4.26 -0.39
N LEU A 29 -14.47 4.36 0.85
CA LEU A 29 -15.32 4.30 2.03
C LEU A 29 -16.29 5.51 2.08
N LYS A 30 -15.78 6.71 1.75
CA LYS A 30 -16.61 7.94 1.71
C LYS A 30 -17.65 7.94 0.59
N THR A 31 -17.41 7.20 -0.48
CA THR A 31 -18.36 7.05 -1.60
C THR A 31 -19.30 5.85 -1.43
N ASP A 32 -19.27 5.16 -0.28
CA ASP A 32 -20.01 3.92 -0.02
C ASP A 32 -19.72 2.81 -1.08
N GLU A 33 -18.58 2.88 -1.78
CA GLU A 33 -18.12 1.83 -2.70
C GLU A 33 -17.62 0.59 -1.96
N ILE A 34 -17.13 0.79 -0.74
CA ILE A 34 -16.73 -0.27 0.18
C ILE A 34 -17.36 -0.01 1.55
N ASN A 35 -17.63 -1.08 2.30
CA ASN A 35 -18.09 -0.97 3.68
C ASN A 35 -16.91 -0.89 4.67
N GLN A 36 -17.22 -0.62 5.95
CA GLN A 36 -16.20 -0.49 6.99
C GLN A 36 -15.32 -1.75 7.16
N ASN A 37 -15.89 -2.95 6.98
CA ASN A 37 -15.13 -4.19 7.11
C ASN A 37 -14.17 -4.40 5.93
N GLU A 38 -14.60 -4.04 4.71
CA GLU A 38 -13.74 -4.05 3.52
C GLU A 38 -12.64 -2.97 3.60
N TYR A 39 -12.94 -1.82 4.21
CA TYR A 39 -11.94 -0.80 4.51
C TYR A 39 -10.87 -1.34 5.47
N ASP A 40 -11.29 -1.95 6.58
CA ASP A 40 -10.36 -2.49 7.59
C ASP A 40 -9.46 -3.58 6.98
N GLU A 41 -10.02 -4.47 6.15
CA GLU A 41 -9.26 -5.51 5.45
C GLU A 41 -8.28 -4.90 4.43
N ALA A 42 -8.70 -3.89 3.67
CA ALA A 42 -7.85 -3.21 2.69
C ALA A 42 -6.66 -2.48 3.37
N VAL A 43 -6.91 -1.85 4.53
CA VAL A 43 -5.84 -1.21 5.33
C VAL A 43 -4.88 -2.26 5.89
N GLU A 44 -5.38 -3.39 6.39
CA GLU A 44 -4.52 -4.47 6.91
C GLU A 44 -3.61 -5.06 5.81
N ILE A 45 -4.14 -5.22 4.60
CA ILE A 45 -3.36 -5.66 3.42
C ILE A 45 -2.30 -4.61 3.06
N LEU A 46 -2.67 -3.33 3.06
CA LEU A 46 -1.75 -2.22 2.76
C LEU A 46 -0.58 -2.18 3.76
N ASP A 47 -0.85 -2.32 5.05
CA ASP A 47 0.17 -2.40 6.11
C ASP A 47 1.12 -3.58 5.93
N LYS A 48 0.58 -4.76 5.57
CA LYS A 48 1.41 -5.95 5.27
C LYS A 48 2.33 -5.70 4.08
N ASN A 49 1.84 -5.02 3.05
CA ASN A 49 2.62 -4.69 1.86
C ASN A 49 3.72 -3.66 2.16
N LEU A 50 3.44 -2.65 2.99
CA LEU A 50 4.46 -1.69 3.44
C LEU A 50 5.58 -2.39 4.21
N LYS A 51 5.22 -3.26 5.17
CA LYS A 51 6.20 -4.08 5.91
C LYS A 51 7.00 -4.99 4.99
N LYS A 52 6.36 -5.56 3.96
CA LYS A 52 7.02 -6.40 2.97
C LYS A 52 8.01 -5.60 2.12
N CYS A 53 7.63 -4.45 1.53
CA CYS A 53 8.58 -3.60 0.82
C CYS A 53 9.72 -3.19 1.78
N GLY A 54 9.44 -2.79 3.03
CA GLY A 54 10.49 -2.43 4.00
C GLY A 54 11.50 -3.56 4.28
N ASN A 55 11.02 -4.80 4.40
CA ASN A 55 11.88 -5.97 4.58
C ASN A 55 12.67 -6.34 3.31
N ASP A 56 12.04 -6.24 2.13
CA ASP A 56 12.70 -6.54 0.86
C ASP A 56 13.81 -5.50 0.56
N TRP A 57 13.60 -4.23 0.93
CA TRP A 57 14.65 -3.19 0.86
C TRP A 57 15.81 -3.46 1.83
N MET A 58 15.55 -3.94 3.06
CA MET A 58 16.58 -4.32 4.02
C MET A 58 17.39 -5.55 3.59
N GLY A 59 16.79 -6.45 2.80
CA GLY A 59 17.46 -7.64 2.25
C GLY A 59 18.46 -7.34 1.13
N LEU A 60 18.32 -6.21 0.44
CA LEU A 60 19.20 -5.78 -0.66
C LEU A 60 20.46 -5.03 -0.19
N ILE A 61 20.58 -4.72 1.11
CA ILE A 61 21.73 -4.01 1.71
C ILE A 61 22.68 -4.99 2.45
N ARG A 62 22.46 -6.31 2.36
CA ARG A 62 23.25 -7.32 3.09
C ARG A 62 24.20 -8.13 2.21
#